data_AF-A0A1Y2KV38-F1
#
_entry.id   AF-A0A1Y2KV38-F1
#
_cell.length_a   1.000
_cell.length_b   1.000
_cell.length_c   1.000
_cell.angle_alpha   90.00
_cell.angle_beta   90.00
_cell.angle_gamma   90.00
#
_symmetry.space_group_name_H-M   'P 1'
#
loop_
_entity.id
_entity.type
_entity.pdbx_description
1 polymer ?
#
loop_
_entity_poly.entity_id
_entity_poly.type
_entity_poly.pdbx_seq_one_letter_code
_entity_poly.pdbx_strand_id
1 'polypeptide(L)'
;NIGNVENKGLELEWSGQLPHNFNYYTSYTYTQSKQKNDIVSNGGQPLPTSGKEVPNVPKNLLNMTLGYDDGLYYGSVSGKYVSAFYGDLTNDEKIGGRTVFDLAAG
;
A
#
# COMPACT_ATOMS: atom_id res chain seq x y z
N ASN A 1 -5.77 2.08 -29.53
CA ASN A 1 -6.59 2.42 -28.36
C ASN A 1 -6.14 1.48 -27.25
N ILE A 2 -5.37 1.99 -26.29
CA ILE A 2 -4.56 1.19 -25.34
C ILE A 2 -5.50 0.56 -24.30
N GLY A 3 -5.26 -0.72 -23.99
CA GLY A 3 -6.16 -1.60 -23.23
C GLY A 3 -6.71 -0.98 -21.94
N ASN A 4 -8.00 -1.24 -21.71
CA ASN A 4 -8.76 -0.70 -20.59
C ASN A 4 -8.21 -1.28 -19.26
N VAL A 5 -7.78 -0.43 -18.33
CA VAL A 5 -7.32 -0.84 -16.98
C VAL A 5 -8.41 -0.49 -15.99
N GLU A 6 -8.86 -1.45 -15.18
CA GLU A 6 -9.80 -1.18 -14.08
C GLU A 6 -9.05 -1.19 -12.75
N ASN A 7 -8.97 -0.02 -12.13
CA ASN A 7 -8.47 0.16 -10.78
C ASN A 7 -9.65 0.27 -9.82
N LYS A 8 -9.69 -0.64 -8.85
CA LYS A 8 -10.63 -0.60 -7.72
C LYS A 8 -9.84 -0.53 -6.44
N GLY A 9 -10.28 0.32 -5.50
CA GLY A 9 -9.61 0.44 -4.21
C GLY A 9 -10.54 0.93 -3.13
N LEU A 10 -10.10 0.73 -1.90
CA LEU A 10 -10.73 1.20 -0.68
C LEU A 10 -9.63 1.83 0.17
N GLU A 11 -9.88 3.04 0.65
CA GLU A 11 -9.00 3.74 1.59
C GLU A 11 -9.80 4.05 2.85
N LEU A 12 -9.23 3.70 4.00
CA LEU A 12 -9.79 3.95 5.31
C LEU A 12 -8.75 4.68 6.15
N GLU A 13 -9.17 5.73 6.84
CA GLU A 13 -8.33 6.51 7.73
C GLU A 13 -9.08 6.79 9.03
N TRP A 14 -8.41 6.53 10.15
CA TRP A 14 -8.90 6.81 11.50
C TRP A 14 -7.81 7.50 12.31
N SER A 15 -8.16 8.62 12.92
CA SER A 15 -7.25 9.36 13.78
C SER A 15 -8.00 10.04 14.90
N GLY A 16 -7.32 10.26 16.01
CA GLY A 16 -7.93 11.01 17.10
C GLY A 16 -7.02 11.18 18.31
N GLN A 17 -7.55 11.93 19.26
CA GLN A 17 -6.98 12.10 20.58
C GLN A 17 -7.60 11.07 21.53
N LEU A 18 -6.77 10.51 22.40
CA LEU A 18 -7.14 9.62 23.48
C LEU A 18 -6.95 10.35 24.82
N PRO A 19 -7.60 9.89 25.90
CA PRO A 19 -7.33 10.42 27.24
C PRO A 19 -5.85 10.34 27.60
N HIS A 20 -5.41 11.18 28.54
CA HIS A 20 -4.04 11.20 29.05
C HIS A 20 -2.98 11.48 27.98
N ASN A 21 -3.23 12.47 27.11
CA ASN A 21 -2.22 13.01 26.18
C ASN A 21 -1.77 12.04 25.08
N PHE A 22 -2.50 10.94 24.88
CA PHE A 22 -2.25 10.02 23.79
C PHE A 22 -2.96 10.44 22.52
N ASN A 23 -2.39 10.13 21.37
CA ASN A 23 -3.00 10.29 20.07
C ASN A 23 -2.75 9.05 19.21
N TYR A 24 -3.60 8.82 18.23
CA TYR A 24 -3.41 7.72 17.29
C TYR A 24 -3.74 8.15 15.87
N TYR A 25 -3.12 7.47 14.92
CA TYR A 25 -3.41 7.56 13.51
C TYR A 25 -3.28 6.17 12.90
N THR A 26 -4.25 5.77 12.10
CA THR A 26 -4.27 4.50 11.38
C THR A 26 -4.81 4.75 9.99
N SER A 27 -4.09 4.28 8.96
CA SER A 27 -4.61 4.24 7.60
C SER A 27 -4.42 2.87 6.97
N TYR A 28 -5.43 2.45 6.23
CA TYR A 28 -5.46 1.20 5.50
C TYR A 28 -5.90 1.44 4.07
N THR A 29 -5.08 0.99 3.13
CA THR A 29 -5.38 1.06 1.70
C THR A 29 -5.41 -0.35 1.14
N TYR A 30 -6.54 -0.69 0.51
CA TYR A 30 -6.66 -1.84 -0.36
C TYR A 30 -6.73 -1.37 -1.81
N THR A 31 -5.82 -1.85 -2.65
CA THR A 31 -5.82 -1.54 -4.09
C THR A 31 -5.82 -2.83 -4.88
N GLN A 32 -6.77 -2.94 -5.80
CA GLN A 32 -6.88 -4.02 -6.76
C GLN A 32 -6.93 -3.43 -8.17
N SER A 33 -5.77 -3.43 -8.81
CA SER A 33 -5.59 -3.01 -10.20
C SER A 33 -5.54 -4.25 -11.08
N LYS A 34 -6.57 -4.48 -11.90
CA LYS A 34 -6.60 -5.58 -12.87
C LYS A 34 -6.51 -5.04 -14.29
N GLN A 35 -5.62 -5.62 -15.07
CA GLN A 35 -5.52 -5.34 -16.49
C GLN A 35 -6.60 -6.14 -17.24
N LYS A 36 -7.51 -5.48 -17.97
CA LYS A 36 -8.62 -6.18 -18.65
C LYS A 36 -8.27 -6.70 -20.03
N ASN A 37 -7.22 -6.15 -20.66
CA ASN A 37 -6.83 -6.47 -22.02
C ASN A 37 -5.33 -6.79 -22.06
N ASP A 38 -4.94 -7.72 -22.91
CA ASP A 38 -3.54 -8.02 -23.22
C ASP A 38 -2.80 -6.75 -23.67
N ILE A 39 -1.61 -6.51 -23.11
CA ILE A 39 -0.74 -5.44 -23.59
C ILE A 39 -0.14 -5.89 -24.93
N VAL A 40 -0.50 -5.15 -25.98
CA VAL A 40 0.18 -5.26 -27.27
C VAL A 40 1.43 -4.40 -27.21
N SER A 41 2.60 -5.02 -27.02
CA SER A 41 3.88 -4.30 -27.16
C SER A 41 4.08 -3.93 -28.63
N ASN A 42 4.52 -2.70 -28.88
CA ASN A 42 4.55 -2.05 -30.19
C ASN A 42 5.29 -2.90 -31.24
N GLY A 43 4.55 -3.62 -32.09
CA GLY A 43 5.07 -4.46 -33.18
C GLY A 43 5.44 -5.91 -32.84
N GLY A 44 5.13 -6.41 -31.63
CA GLY A 44 5.43 -7.77 -31.18
C GLY A 44 4.19 -8.63 -30.88
N GLN A 45 4.42 -9.92 -30.60
CA GLN A 45 3.38 -10.88 -30.19
C GLN A 45 2.64 -10.36 -28.93
N PRO A 46 1.30 -10.53 -28.84
CA PRO A 46 0.53 -10.09 -27.69
C PRO A 46 1.02 -10.79 -26.42
N LEU A 47 1.36 -10.02 -25.38
CA LEU A 47 1.68 -10.58 -24.07
C LEU A 47 0.36 -10.91 -23.36
N PRO A 48 0.16 -12.16 -22.89
CA PRO A 48 -1.06 -12.55 -22.19
C PRO A 48 -1.06 -11.90 -20.80
N THR A 49 -1.57 -10.66 -20.72
CA THR A 49 -1.68 -9.86 -19.49
C THR A 49 -3.13 -9.61 -19.10
N SER A 50 -4.10 -10.09 -19.89
CA SER A 50 -5.51 -10.10 -19.54
C SER A 50 -5.75 -10.86 -18.24
N GLY A 51 -6.33 -10.18 -17.25
CA GLY A 51 -6.60 -10.70 -15.91
C GLY A 51 -5.44 -10.58 -14.92
N LYS A 52 -4.26 -10.14 -15.36
CA LYS A 52 -3.08 -9.97 -14.51
C LYS A 52 -3.12 -8.67 -13.71
N GLU A 53 -2.41 -8.64 -12.60
CA GLU A 53 -2.34 -7.47 -11.71
C GLU A 53 -1.33 -6.48 -12.23
N VAL A 54 -1.65 -5.19 -12.10
CA VAL A 54 -0.70 -4.13 -12.48
C VAL A 54 0.53 -4.23 -11.58
N PRO A 55 1.75 -4.30 -12.14
CA PRO A 55 2.97 -4.38 -11.35
C PRO A 55 3.18 -3.11 -10.51
N ASN A 56 3.99 -3.25 -9.47
CA ASN A 56 4.40 -2.18 -8.57
C ASN A 56 3.28 -1.56 -7.72
N VAL A 57 2.13 -2.24 -7.59
CA VAL A 57 1.04 -1.83 -6.69
C VAL A 57 0.83 -2.90 -5.61
N PRO A 58 1.28 -2.67 -4.36
CA PRO A 58 0.94 -3.55 -3.25
C PRO A 58 -0.56 -3.50 -2.97
N LYS A 59 -1.16 -4.68 -2.83
CA LYS A 59 -2.60 -4.80 -2.59
C LYS A 59 -3.04 -4.19 -1.27
N ASN A 60 -2.22 -4.34 -0.24
CA ASN A 60 -2.55 -3.91 1.11
C ASN A 60 -1.41 -3.05 1.64
N LEU A 61 -1.75 -1.85 2.06
CA LEU A 61 -0.90 -0.96 2.83
C LEU A 61 -1.60 -0.69 4.15
N LEU A 62 -0.86 -0.83 5.24
CA LEU A 62 -1.33 -0.46 6.57
C LEU A 62 -0.28 0.42 7.23
N ASN A 63 -0.73 1.55 7.77
CA ASN A 63 0.08 2.43 8.60
C ASN A 63 -0.63 2.65 9.92
N MET A 64 0.11 2.55 11.03
CA MET A 64 -0.42 2.76 12.37
C MET A 64 0.61 3.54 13.18
N THR A 65 0.16 4.55 13.90
CA THR A 65 0.96 5.37 14.79
C THR A 65 0.22 5.57 16.10
N LEU A 66 0.93 5.41 17.22
CA LEU A 66 0.48 5.78 18.54
C LEU A 66 1.49 6.78 19.11
N GLY A 67 1.00 7.93 19.55
CA GLY A 67 1.79 9.01 20.12
C GLY A 67 1.35 9.38 21.52
N TYR A 68 2.24 10.03 22.25
CA TYR A 68 2.07 10.65 23.55
C TYR A 68 2.76 12.01 23.54
N ASP A 69 2.09 13.04 24.04
CA ASP A 69 2.67 14.39 24.17
C ASP A 69 1.97 15.17 25.30
N ASP A 70 2.68 15.38 26.41
CA ASP A 70 2.18 16.18 27.55
C ASP A 70 2.69 17.64 27.56
N GLY A 71 3.38 18.06 26.50
CA GLY A 71 4.02 19.36 26.36
C GLY A 71 5.39 19.47 27.02
N LEU A 72 5.79 18.51 27.86
CA LEU A 72 7.14 18.44 28.45
C LEU A 72 7.93 17.25 27.89
N TYR A 73 7.27 16.12 27.67
CA TYR A 73 7.81 14.90 27.09
C TYR A 73 6.93 14.44 25.94
N TYR A 74 7.57 13.89 24.92
CA TYR A 74 6.86 13.23 23.82
C TYR A 74 7.43 11.84 23.54
N GLY A 75 6.58 11.00 22.97
CA GLY A 75 6.94 9.67 22.51
C GLY A 75 6.01 9.21 21.41
N SER A 76 6.53 8.45 20.44
CA SER A 76 5.70 7.81 19.43
C SER A 76 6.29 6.50 18.95
N VAL A 77 5.38 5.61 18.56
CA VAL A 77 5.68 4.37 17.86
C VAL A 77 4.84 4.33 16.60
N SER A 78 5.48 4.04 15.47
CA SER A 78 4.78 3.79 14.21
C SER A 78 5.15 2.44 13.62
N GLY A 79 4.19 1.85 12.93
CA GLY A 79 4.32 0.60 12.20
C GLY A 79 3.74 0.75 10.81
N LYS A 80 4.53 0.40 9.80
CA LYS A 80 4.11 0.41 8.39
C LYS A 80 4.25 -0.98 7.80
N TYR A 81 3.16 -1.53 7.31
CA TYR A 81 3.10 -2.79 6.60
C TYR A 81 2.78 -2.59 5.12
N VAL A 82 3.54 -3.26 4.27
CA VAL A 82 3.36 -3.29 2.82
C VAL A 82 3.29 -4.75 2.40
N SER A 83 2.16 -5.18 1.83
CA SER A 83 2.05 -6.55 1.31
C SER A 83 2.94 -6.77 0.09
N ALA A 84 3.26 -8.03 -0.20
CA ALA A 84 3.98 -8.40 -1.41
C ALA A 84 3.25 -7.91 -2.68
N PHE A 85 4.02 -7.59 -3.71
CA PHE A 85 3.53 -7.09 -4.99
C PHE A 85 4.34 -7.67 -6.15
N TYR A 86 3.78 -7.63 -7.35
CA TYR A 86 4.47 -8.14 -8.54
C TYR A 86 5.40 -7.07 -9.13
N GLY A 87 6.62 -7.45 -9.47
CA GLY A 87 7.65 -6.61 -10.07
C GLY A 87 7.55 -6.53 -11.60
N ASP A 88 6.86 -7.48 -12.23
CA ASP A 88 6.73 -7.58 -13.69
C ASP A 88 5.27 -7.66 -14.16
N LEU A 89 5.06 -7.41 -15.46
CA LEU A 89 3.74 -7.42 -16.10
C LEU A 89 3.16 -8.83 -16.27
N THR A 90 4.00 -9.87 -16.14
CA THR A 90 3.59 -11.27 -16.29
C THR A 90 3.25 -11.94 -14.96
N ASN A 91 3.46 -11.26 -13.83
CA ASN A 91 3.30 -11.74 -12.47
C ASN A 91 4.23 -12.91 -12.12
N ASP A 92 5.41 -12.99 -12.75
CA ASP A 92 6.40 -14.04 -12.50
C ASP A 92 7.38 -13.63 -11.39
N GLU A 93 7.69 -12.33 -11.26
CA GLU A 93 8.52 -11.78 -10.21
C GLU A 93 7.68 -11.17 -9.08
N LYS A 94 7.81 -11.72 -7.86
CA LYS A 94 7.11 -11.23 -6.66
C LYS A 94 8.09 -10.60 -5.68
N ILE A 95 7.91 -9.32 -5.42
CA ILE A 95 8.65 -8.59 -4.38
C ILE A 95 7.97 -8.87 -3.03
N GLY A 96 8.75 -9.36 -2.08
CA GLY A 96 8.28 -9.70 -0.73
C GLY A 96 7.66 -8.51 0.00
N GLY A 97 6.65 -8.78 0.83
CA GLY A 97 6.09 -7.78 1.72
C GLY A 97 7.11 -7.36 2.78
N ARG A 98 6.93 -6.17 3.34
CA ARG A 98 7.80 -5.64 4.41
C ARG A 98 6.99 -4.96 5.49
N THR A 99 7.52 -5.04 6.71
CA THR A 99 7.04 -4.27 7.86
C THR A 99 8.20 -3.46 8.40
N VAL A 100 7.96 -2.17 8.67
CA VAL A 100 8.94 -1.26 9.27
C VAL A 100 8.32 -0.67 10.53
N PHE A 101 9.13 -0.53 11.57
CA PHE A 101 8.75 0.10 12.82
C PHE A 101 9.69 1.26 13.10
N ASP A 102 9.13 2.38 13.55
CA ASP A 102 9.87 3.57 13.95
C ASP A 102 9.47 3.98 15.36
N LEU A 103 10.45 4.52 16.09
CA LEU A 103 10.30 5.00 17.46
C LEU A 103 10.91 6.39 17.55
N ALA A 104 10.21 7.31 18.21
CA ALA A 104 10.72 8.63 18.55
C ALA A 104 10.35 8.97 20.00
N ALA A 105 11.22 9.71 20.69
CA ALA A 105 10.97 10.22 22.04
C ALA A 105 11.90 11.40 22.34
N GLY A 106 11.47 12.28 23.26
CA GLY A 106 12.29 13.39 23.74
C GLY A 106 11.63 14.22 24.83
#